data_AF-A0A2P8WI54-F1
#
_entry.id   AF-A0A2P8WI54-F1
#
_cell.length_a   1.000
_cell.length_b   1.000
_cell.length_c   1.000
_cell.angle_alpha   90.00
_cell.angle_beta   90.00
_cell.angle_gamma   90.00
#
_symmetry.space_group_name_H-M   'P 1'
#
loop_
_entity.id
_entity.type
_entity.pdbx_description
1 polymer ?
#
loop_
_entity_poly.entity_id
_entity_poly.type
_entity_poly.pdbx_seq_one_letter_code
_entity_poly.pdbx_strand_id
1 'polypeptide(L)'
;MASTLDRQIQQFYDASTPLWEKTWGEHLHHGYYGPQGRHRKQRQQAQIDLIDELLAWGQVDSPQQILDAGCGVGGSSRYLAEKYPTAQAIGITLSPV
;
A
#
# COMPACT_ATOMS: atom_id res chain seq x y z
N MET A 1 -16.89 -1.44 -20.70
CA MET A 1 -15.64 -2.12 -21.09
C MET A 1 -14.49 -1.34 -20.48
N ALA A 2 -13.47 -2.02 -19.95
CA ALA A 2 -12.27 -1.36 -19.42
C ALA A 2 -11.54 -0.60 -20.54
N SER A 3 -10.94 0.54 -20.20
CA SER A 3 -10.23 1.36 -21.18
C SER A 3 -8.98 0.65 -21.71
N THR A 4 -8.40 1.14 -22.82
CA THR A 4 -7.10 0.63 -23.30
C THR A 4 -6.00 0.84 -22.25
N LEU A 5 -6.05 1.95 -21.53
CA LEU A 5 -5.11 2.25 -20.45
C LEU A 5 -5.28 1.25 -19.29
N ASP A 6 -6.51 0.98 -18.86
CA ASP A 6 -6.79 0.08 -17.73
C ASP A 6 -6.23 -1.33 -18.02
N ARG A 7 -6.41 -1.81 -19.25
CA ARG A 7 -5.87 -3.11 -19.68
C ARG A 7 -4.34 -3.14 -19.69
N GLN A 8 -3.69 -2.06 -20.12
CA GLN A 8 -2.23 -1.96 -20.10
C GLN A 8 -1.68 -1.94 -18.67
N ILE A 9 -2.35 -1.21 -17.77
CA ILE A 9 -2.01 -1.19 -16.35
C ILE A 9 -2.18 -2.59 -15.75
N GLN A 10 -3.32 -3.23 -15.97
CA GLN A 10 -3.59 -4.59 -15.50
C GLN A 10 -2.50 -5.55 -15.98
N GLN A 11 -2.22 -5.61 -17.29
CA GLN A 11 -1.22 -6.52 -17.86
C GLN A 11 0.18 -6.34 -17.24
N PHE A 12 0.57 -5.08 -16.97
CA PHE A 12 1.86 -4.77 -16.37
C PHE A 12 1.96 -5.30 -14.94
N TYR A 13 0.94 -5.08 -14.10
CA TYR A 13 0.94 -5.55 -12.72
C TYR A 13 0.75 -7.07 -12.65
N ASP A 14 -0.15 -7.66 -13.44
CA ASP A 14 -0.34 -9.12 -13.51
C ASP A 14 0.97 -9.86 -13.82
N ALA A 15 1.81 -9.29 -14.70
CA ALA A 15 3.10 -9.86 -15.05
C ALA A 15 4.20 -9.66 -14.00
N SER A 16 4.14 -8.56 -13.23
CA SER A 16 5.24 -8.13 -12.36
C SER A 16 5.04 -8.48 -10.88
N THR A 17 3.79 -8.49 -10.41
CA THR A 17 3.42 -8.70 -9.00
C THR A 17 4.04 -9.96 -8.40
N PRO A 18 4.04 -11.15 -9.04
CA PRO A 18 4.60 -12.35 -8.41
C PRO A 18 6.09 -12.28 -8.10
N LEU A 19 6.86 -11.53 -8.90
CA LEU A 19 8.29 -11.29 -8.63
C LEU A 19 8.47 -10.23 -7.56
N TRP A 20 7.65 -9.18 -7.62
CA TRP A 20 7.72 -8.08 -6.68
C TRP A 20 7.31 -8.49 -5.27
N GLU A 21 6.26 -9.27 -5.07
CA GLU A 21 5.92 -9.78 -3.75
C GLU A 21 7.08 -10.56 -3.11
N LYS A 22 7.78 -11.38 -3.90
CA LYS A 22 8.94 -12.16 -3.42
C LYS A 22 10.15 -11.30 -3.06
N THR A 23 10.27 -10.10 -3.62
CA THR A 23 11.47 -9.25 -3.50
C THR A 23 11.24 -8.00 -2.63
N TRP A 24 10.03 -7.45 -2.65
CA TRP A 24 9.59 -6.29 -1.90
C TRP A 24 8.69 -6.62 -0.70
N GLY A 25 8.04 -7.78 -0.69
CA GLY A 25 7.05 -8.14 0.30
C GLY A 25 5.67 -7.57 -0.04
N GLU A 26 4.83 -7.44 0.98
CA GLU A 26 3.40 -7.18 0.84
C GLU A 26 3.06 -5.71 0.55
N HIS A 27 4.03 -4.81 0.68
CA HIS A 27 3.89 -3.39 0.41
C HIS A 27 4.67 -3.02 -0.85
N LEU A 28 3.99 -2.82 -1.97
CA LEU A 28 4.61 -2.49 -3.25
C LEU A 28 4.94 -0.99 -3.38
N HIS A 29 5.55 -0.41 -2.34
CA HIS A 29 5.98 0.99 -2.29
C HIS A 29 7.30 1.15 -1.53
N HIS A 30 7.89 2.34 -1.59
CA HIS A 30 9.08 2.67 -0.81
C HIS A 30 8.77 2.78 0.69
N GLY A 31 9.83 2.83 1.50
CA GLY A 31 9.71 3.01 2.94
C GLY A 31 10.21 4.35 3.43
N TYR A 32 9.83 4.72 4.64
CA TYR A 32 10.29 5.90 5.35
C TYR A 32 11.56 5.58 6.16
N TYR A 33 12.67 6.21 5.79
CA TYR A 33 13.98 6.01 6.42
C TYR A 33 14.36 7.20 7.33
N GLY A 34 13.36 7.80 7.98
CA GLY A 34 13.51 8.99 8.81
C GLY A 34 13.52 10.30 8.01
N PRO A 35 13.51 11.46 8.68
CA PRO A 35 13.37 12.77 8.02
C PRO A 35 14.48 13.08 7.01
N GLN A 36 15.67 12.52 7.24
CA GLN A 36 16.83 12.66 6.35
C GLN A 36 17.02 11.46 5.41
N GLY A 37 16.18 10.43 5.51
CA GLY A 37 16.24 9.23 4.68
C GLY A 37 17.44 8.31 4.95
N ARG A 38 18.07 8.39 6.14
CA ARG A 38 19.34 7.70 6.46
C ARG A 38 19.23 6.62 7.51
N HIS A 39 18.06 6.43 8.12
CA HIS A 39 17.88 5.43 9.17
C HIS A 39 18.06 4.02 8.57
N ARG A 40 18.90 3.19 9.20
CA ARG A 40 19.05 1.78 8.83
C ARG A 40 17.94 0.97 9.49
N LYS A 41 17.05 0.38 8.68
CA LYS A 41 15.93 -0.43 9.14
C LYS A 41 15.60 -1.50 8.10
N GLN A 42 14.86 -2.52 8.53
CA GLN A 42 14.31 -3.51 7.60
C GLN A 42 13.33 -2.82 6.65
N ARG A 43 13.32 -3.24 5.38
CA ARG A 43 12.50 -2.62 4.34
C ARG A 43 11.01 -2.65 4.67
N GLN A 44 10.52 -3.79 5.17
CA GLN A 44 9.12 -3.96 5.56
C GLN A 44 8.71 -2.96 6.64
N GLN A 45 9.53 -2.81 7.69
CA GLN A 45 9.25 -1.81 8.72
C GLN A 45 9.26 -0.39 8.15
N ALA A 46 10.20 -0.08 7.24
CA ALA A 46 10.22 1.22 6.58
C ALA A 46 8.92 1.49 5.81
N GLN A 47 8.34 0.48 5.15
CA GLN A 47 7.08 0.62 4.42
C GLN A 47 5.92 0.90 5.38
N ILE A 48 5.83 0.17 6.48
CA ILE A 48 4.81 0.41 7.53
C ILE A 48 4.98 1.81 8.14
N ASP A 49 6.21 2.20 8.47
CA ASP A 49 6.51 3.53 9.02
C ASP A 49 6.06 4.64 8.05
N LEU A 50 6.19 4.43 6.73
CA LEU A 50 5.70 5.41 5.75
C LEU A 50 4.19 5.59 5.84
N ILE A 51 3.43 4.52 6.04
CA ILE A 51 1.98 4.60 6.22
C ILE A 51 1.67 5.42 7.48
N ASP A 52 2.36 5.15 8.58
CA ASP A 52 2.15 5.86 9.84
C ASP A 52 2.50 7.34 9.77
N GLU A 53 3.59 7.70 9.10
CA GLU A 53 3.98 9.09 8.90
C GLU A 53 2.97 9.84 8.03
N LEU A 54 2.41 9.19 7.00
CA LEU A 54 1.35 9.79 6.18
C LEU A 54 0.06 10.00 6.97
N LEU A 55 -0.32 9.04 7.83
CA LEU A 55 -1.46 9.18 8.74
C LEU A 55 -1.25 10.33 9.73
N ALA A 56 -0.05 10.41 10.33
CA ALA A 56 0.31 11.48 11.26
C ALA A 56 0.32 12.85 10.58
N TRP A 57 0.90 12.95 9.39
CA TRP A 57 0.90 14.16 8.58
C TRP A 57 -0.52 14.61 8.23
N GLY A 58 -1.39 13.65 7.90
CA GLY A 58 -2.81 13.89 7.65
C GLY A 58 -3.66 14.09 8.91
N GLN A 59 -3.06 13.99 10.11
CA GLN A 59 -3.75 14.07 11.41
C GLN A 59 -4.93 13.08 11.52
N VAL A 60 -4.74 11.87 10.99
CA VAL A 60 -5.74 10.81 10.99
C VAL A 60 -5.63 10.01 12.28
N ASP A 61 -6.65 10.11 13.14
CA ASP A 61 -6.69 9.44 14.46
C ASP A 61 -7.75 8.33 14.54
N SER A 62 -8.96 8.59 14.05
CA SER A 62 -10.07 7.61 14.12
C SER A 62 -10.93 7.67 12.84
N PRO A 63 -10.39 7.21 11.70
CA PRO A 63 -11.14 7.18 10.45
C PRO A 63 -12.31 6.19 10.57
N GLN A 64 -13.46 6.54 9.98
CA GLN A 64 -14.57 5.59 9.85
C GLN A 64 -14.52 4.81 8.53
N GLN A 65 -13.92 5.40 7.49
CA GLN A 65 -13.80 4.82 6.16
C GLN A 65 -12.39 5.10 5.63
N ILE A 66 -11.82 4.08 4.99
CA ILE A 66 -10.48 4.12 4.41
C ILE A 66 -10.60 3.60 2.98
N LEU A 67 -10.13 4.38 2.01
CA LEU A 67 -10.02 3.98 0.62
C LEU A 67 -8.55 3.86 0.24
N ASP A 68 -8.13 2.65 -0.13
CA ASP A 68 -6.82 2.37 -0.71
C ASP A 68 -6.97 2.21 -2.24
N ALA A 69 -6.82 3.33 -2.96
CA ALA A 69 -6.95 3.39 -4.41
C ALA A 69 -5.62 3.01 -5.09
N GLY A 70 -5.57 1.81 -5.67
CA GLY A 70 -4.34 1.19 -6.15
C GLY A 70 -3.68 0.34 -5.06
N CYS A 71 -4.46 -0.45 -4.32
CA CYS A 71 -3.99 -1.20 -3.15
C CYS A 71 -2.98 -2.31 -3.46
N GLY A 72 -2.76 -2.62 -4.75
CA GLY A 72 -1.95 -3.75 -5.21
C GLY A 72 -2.41 -5.04 -4.53
N VAL A 73 -1.47 -5.70 -3.86
CA VAL A 73 -1.67 -6.97 -3.13
C VAL A 73 -2.25 -6.79 -1.72
N GLY A 74 -2.65 -5.57 -1.38
CA GLY A 74 -3.44 -5.24 -0.20
C GLY A 74 -2.67 -5.13 1.13
N GLY A 75 -1.34 -5.05 1.12
CA GLY A 75 -0.55 -4.91 2.36
C GLY A 75 -0.98 -3.71 3.21
N SER A 76 -1.12 -2.54 2.58
CA SER A 76 -1.54 -1.32 3.28
C SER A 76 -3.00 -1.39 3.73
N SER A 77 -3.91 -1.90 2.88
CA SER A 77 -5.31 -2.15 3.26
C SER A 77 -5.44 -3.01 4.52
N ARG A 78 -4.71 -4.14 4.60
CA ARG A 78 -4.76 -5.02 5.78
C ARG A 78 -4.19 -4.35 7.01
N TYR A 79 -3.04 -3.70 6.89
CA TYR A 79 -2.42 -2.95 7.97
C TYR A 79 -3.36 -1.89 8.55
N LEU A 80 -4.03 -1.12 7.68
CA LEU A 80 -4.98 -0.08 8.08
C LEU A 80 -6.25 -0.66 8.71
N ALA A 81 -6.76 -1.78 8.21
CA ALA A 81 -7.89 -2.48 8.81
C ALA A 81 -7.58 -3.03 10.20
N GLU A 82 -6.37 -3.55 10.42
CA GLU A 82 -5.92 -4.01 11.74
C GLU A 82 -5.70 -2.84 12.71
N LYS A 83 -5.11 -1.74 12.23
CA LYS A 83 -4.86 -0.53 13.02
C LYS A 83 -6.15 0.17 13.45
N TYR A 84 -7.16 0.17 12.58
CA TYR A 84 -8.46 0.82 12.81
C TYR A 84 -9.61 -0.19 12.68
N PRO A 85 -9.82 -1.08 13.68
CA PRO A 85 -10.76 -2.19 13.57
C PRO A 85 -12.24 -1.77 13.45
N THR A 86 -12.57 -0.52 13.80
CA THR A 86 -13.91 0.05 13.64
C THR A 86 -14.10 0.74 12.30
N ALA A 87 -13.03 0.93 11.52
CA ALA A 87 -13.09 1.55 10.21
C ALA A 87 -13.43 0.53 9.13
N GLN A 88 -14.17 0.96 8.11
CA GLN A 88 -14.32 0.18 6.89
C GLN A 88 -13.17 0.48 5.94
N ALA A 89 -12.32 -0.51 5.65
CA ALA A 89 -11.27 -0.40 4.64
C ALA A 89 -11.72 -1.00 3.30
N ILE A 90 -11.57 -0.24 2.22
CA ILE A 90 -11.88 -0.65 0.84
C ILE A 90 -10.61 -0.50 0.01
N GLY A 91 -10.09 -1.63 -0.49
CA GLY A 91 -9.01 -1.64 -1.48
C GLY A 91 -9.57 -1.73 -2.90
N ILE A 92 -9.03 -0.94 -3.82
CA ILE A 92 -9.35 -1.00 -5.25
C ILE A 92 -8.06 -1.25 -6.02
N THR A 93 -8.08 -2.24 -6.92
CA THR A 93 -6.99 -2.52 -7.85
C THR A 93 -7.56 -2.87 -9.22
N LEU A 94 -6.82 -2.53 -10.28
CA LEU A 94 -7.13 -2.96 -11.65
C LEU A 94 -6.54 -4.33 -11.97
N SER A 95 -5.58 -4.80 -11.16
CA SER A 95 -4.94 -6.10 -11.30
C SER A 95 -5.62 -7.11 -10.37
N PRO A 96 -6.13 -8.24 -10.89
CA PRO A 96 -6.71 -9.30 -10.07
C PRO A 96 -5.67 -10.22 -9.41
N VAL A 97 -4.37 -9.96 -9.61
CA VAL A 97 -3.24 -10.78 -9.14
C VAL A 97 -2.57 -10.12 -7.94
#